data_AF-A0A527HFL3-F1
#
_entry.id   AF-A0A527HFL3-F1
#
_cell.length_a   1.000
_cell.length_b   1.000
_cell.length_c   1.000
_cell.angle_alpha   90.00
_cell.angle_beta   90.00
_cell.angle_gamma   90.00
#
_symmetry.space_group_name_H-M   'P 1'
#
loop_
_entity.id
_entity.type
_entity.pdbx_description
1 polymer ?
#
loop_
_entity_poly.entity_id
_entity_poly.type
_entity_poly.pdbx_seq_one_letter_code
_entity_poly.pdbx_strand_id
1 'polypeptide(L)'
;WQNQRDALADFAGWLSLLTGSLGKFGQDIALLAQGGTEIKLSGGGGSSTMPHKQNPVKAEALVALARFNATQLAGLHHALVHEQERSGAAWTLEWLLLPQMVVATAASLRLAAELAAQVESLGH
;
A
#
# COMPACT_ATOMS: atom_id res chain seq x y z
N TRP A 1 -19.59 -15.60 -20.21
CA TRP A 1 -19.39 -16.29 -18.92
C TRP A 1 -18.11 -17.12 -18.90
N GLN A 2 -17.66 -17.70 -20.01
CA GLN A 2 -16.44 -18.53 -20.04
C GLN A 2 -15.11 -17.76 -19.79
N ASN A 3 -15.05 -16.46 -20.10
CA ASN A 3 -13.86 -15.61 -19.86
C ASN A 3 -14.08 -14.51 -18.82
N GLN A 4 -14.92 -14.79 -17.82
CA GLN A 4 -15.16 -13.82 -16.74
C GLN A 4 -13.87 -13.58 -15.93
N ARG A 5 -13.59 -12.30 -15.67
CA ARG A 5 -12.42 -11.84 -14.90
C ARG A 5 -12.82 -11.25 -13.54
N ASP A 6 -14.06 -11.49 -13.12
CA ASP A 6 -14.63 -11.07 -11.84
C ASP A 6 -13.76 -11.52 -10.66
N ALA A 7 -13.32 -12.78 -10.63
CA ALA A 7 -12.44 -13.27 -9.57
C ALA A 7 -11.10 -12.51 -9.48
N LEU A 8 -10.53 -12.08 -10.62
CA LEU A 8 -9.31 -11.28 -10.64
C LEU A 8 -9.58 -9.84 -10.18
N ALA A 9 -10.70 -9.25 -10.61
CA ALA A 9 -11.09 -7.91 -10.18
C ALA A 9 -11.41 -7.86 -8.69
N ASP A 10 -12.11 -8.86 -8.15
CA ASP A 10 -12.39 -9.00 -6.73
C ASP A 10 -11.09 -9.13 -5.92
N PHE A 11 -10.16 -9.96 -6.37
CA PHE A 11 -8.85 -10.08 -5.73
C PHE A 11 -8.07 -8.76 -5.78
N ALA A 12 -8.03 -8.07 -6.92
CA ALA A 12 -7.38 -6.77 -7.05
C ALA A 12 -8.02 -5.71 -6.14
N GLY A 13 -9.36 -5.71 -6.05
CA GLY A 13 -10.12 -4.87 -5.13
C GLY A 13 -9.74 -5.13 -3.68
N TRP A 14 -9.64 -6.40 -3.28
CA TRP A 14 -9.19 -6.78 -1.94
C TRP A 14 -7.75 -6.32 -1.64
N LEU A 15 -6.81 -6.48 -2.59
CA LEU A 15 -5.43 -5.98 -2.45
C LEU A 15 -5.40 -4.45 -2.26
N SER A 16 -6.18 -3.72 -3.07
CA SER A 16 -6.28 -2.26 -2.96
C SER A 16 -6.83 -1.84 -1.60
N LEU A 17 -7.89 -2.48 -1.11
CA LEU A 17 -8.47 -2.21 0.19
C LEU A 17 -7.48 -2.49 1.33
N LEU A 18 -6.81 -3.64 1.30
CA LEU A 18 -5.80 -3.99 2.30
C LEU A 18 -4.69 -2.94 2.37
N THR A 19 -4.10 -2.57 1.23
CA THR A 19 -3.08 -1.51 1.22
C THR A 19 -3.64 -0.16 1.60
N GLY A 20 -4.90 0.15 1.28
CA GLY A 20 -5.58 1.36 1.73
C GLY A 20 -5.66 1.45 3.25
N SER A 21 -6.05 0.37 3.92
CA SER A 21 -6.07 0.29 5.38
C SER A 21 -4.68 0.46 6.00
N LEU A 22 -3.65 -0.15 5.41
CA LEU A 22 -2.26 0.00 5.86
C LEU A 22 -1.72 1.42 5.58
N GLY A 23 -2.12 2.04 4.48
CA GLY A 23 -1.80 3.43 4.17
C GLY A 23 -2.43 4.40 5.16
N LYS A 24 -3.68 4.16 5.58
CA LYS A 24 -4.33 4.92 6.66
C LYS A 24 -3.54 4.82 7.96
N PHE A 25 -3.15 3.60 8.35
CA PHE A 25 -2.29 3.37 9.52
C PHE A 25 -0.97 4.15 9.41
N GLY A 26 -0.30 4.11 8.25
CA GLY A 26 0.90 4.91 7.99
C GLY A 26 0.66 6.42 8.09
N GLN A 27 -0.46 6.91 7.56
CA GLN A 27 -0.82 8.33 7.61
C GLN A 27 -1.02 8.81 9.05
N ASP A 28 -1.68 8.03 9.89
CA ASP A 28 -1.89 8.37 11.30
C ASP A 28 -0.55 8.46 12.04
N ILE A 29 0.33 7.47 11.87
CA ILE A 29 1.66 7.47 12.48
C ILE A 29 2.49 8.67 12.00
N ALA A 30 2.43 9.00 10.71
CA ALA A 30 3.17 10.14 10.17
C ALA A 30 2.72 11.46 10.81
N LEU A 31 1.41 11.64 11.03
CA LEU A 31 0.85 12.82 11.69
C LEU A 31 1.23 12.88 13.18
N LEU A 32 1.14 11.76 13.90
CA LEU A 32 1.55 11.68 15.30
C LEU A 32 3.05 12.00 15.47
N ALA A 33 3.89 11.46 14.59
CA ALA A 33 5.33 11.70 14.61
C ALA A 33 5.67 13.16 14.27
N GLN A 34 4.86 13.83 13.44
CA GLN A 34 5.01 15.25 13.15
C GLN A 34 4.73 16.14 14.38
N GLY A 35 3.76 15.74 15.22
CA GLY A 35 3.44 16.41 16.49
C GLY A 35 4.47 16.18 17.61
N GLY A 36 5.25 15.09 17.54
CA GLY A 36 6.45 14.85 18.33
C GLY A 36 6.25 14.51 19.82
N THR A 37 5.03 14.53 20.33
CA THR A 37 4.73 14.27 21.76
C THR A 37 3.79 13.08 21.98
N GLU A 38 3.03 12.69 20.95
CA GLU A 38 1.97 11.67 21.08
C GLU A 38 2.42 10.26 20.68
N ILE A 39 3.59 10.10 20.06
CA ILE A 39 4.13 8.81 19.69
C ILE A 39 5.65 8.78 19.88
N LYS A 40 6.14 7.64 20.39
CA LYS A 40 7.57 7.34 20.44
C LYS A 40 7.85 6.14 19.56
N LEU A 41 8.74 6.32 18.58
CA LEU A 41 9.19 5.27 17.67
C LEU A 41 10.64 4.87 17.97
N SER A 42 10.92 3.58 17.94
CA SER A 42 12.27 3.03 17.99
C SER A 42 12.88 3.00 16.58
N GLY A 43 14.12 3.49 16.45
CA GLY A 43 14.87 3.38 15.19
C GLY A 43 14.35 4.21 14.02
N GLY A 44 13.95 5.47 14.26
CA GLY A 44 13.65 6.44 13.21
C GLY A 44 14.90 6.83 12.40
N GLY A 45 14.76 7.00 11.08
CA GLY A 45 15.81 7.54 10.24
C GLY A 45 16.17 8.95 10.72
N GLY A 46 17.33 9.09 11.35
CA GLY A 46 17.80 10.37 11.86
C GLY A 46 18.13 11.32 10.72
N SER A 47 17.58 12.53 10.76
CA SER A 47 18.05 13.60 9.88
C SER A 47 19.49 13.93 10.26
N SER A 48 20.43 13.84 9.31
CA SER A 48 21.85 14.17 9.54
C SER A 48 22.07 15.60 10.01
N THR A 49 21.11 16.50 9.77
CA THR A 49 21.10 17.91 10.17
C THR A 49 20.24 18.20 11.40
N MET A 50 19.39 17.27 11.86
CA MET A 50 18.47 17.47 12.98
C MET A 50 18.36 16.19 13.82
N PRO A 51 19.23 16.02 14.84
CA PRO A 51 19.30 14.79 15.64
C PRO A 51 18.01 14.42 16.38
N HIS A 52 17.14 15.40 16.62
CA HIS A 52 15.84 15.20 17.29
C HIS A 52 14.69 14.90 16.32
N LYS A 53 14.90 15.01 15.01
CA LYS A 53 13.85 14.78 14.00
C LYS A 53 13.88 13.34 13.51
N GLN A 54 12.89 12.56 13.94
CA GLN A 54 12.66 11.20 13.46
C GLN A 54 11.71 11.24 12.27
N ASN A 55 12.20 10.93 11.06
CA ASN A 55 11.32 10.85 9.89
C ASN A 55 10.63 9.47 9.83
N PRO A 56 9.29 9.41 9.78
CA PRO A 56 8.54 8.15 9.76
C PRO A 56 8.51 7.54 8.35
N VAL A 57 9.67 7.25 7.76
CA VAL A 57 9.83 6.83 6.35
C VAL A 57 8.96 5.62 6.00
N LYS A 58 8.86 4.64 6.89
CA LYS A 58 7.99 3.47 6.68
C LYS A 58 6.51 3.86 6.60
N ALA A 59 6.09 4.81 7.42
CA ALA A 59 4.72 5.30 7.46
C ALA A 59 4.36 6.03 6.15
N GLU A 60 5.27 6.87 5.65
CA GLU A 60 5.15 7.54 4.36
C GLU A 60 5.12 6.52 3.19
N ALA A 61 5.96 5.48 3.25
CA ALA A 61 5.98 4.42 2.25
C ALA A 61 4.64 3.64 2.19
N LEU A 62 3.99 3.39 3.33
CA LEU A 62 2.66 2.77 3.37
C LEU A 62 1.61 3.62 2.63
N VAL A 63 1.64 4.94 2.82
CA VAL A 63 0.74 5.87 2.10
C VAL A 63 1.00 5.82 0.59
N ALA A 64 2.27 5.78 0.17
CA ALA A 64 2.63 5.69 -1.23
C ALA A 64 2.17 4.37 -1.86
N LEU A 65 2.39 3.24 -1.20
CA LEU A 65 1.98 1.91 -1.68
C LEU A 65 0.46 1.77 -1.77
N ALA A 66 -0.28 2.35 -0.82
CA ALA A 66 -1.74 2.43 -0.87
C ALA A 66 -2.24 3.15 -2.13
N ARG A 67 -1.66 4.32 -2.43
CA ARG A 67 -2.00 5.12 -3.63
C ARG A 67 -1.59 4.41 -4.92
N PHE A 68 -0.45 3.71 -4.90
CA PHE A 68 0.00 2.90 -6.02
C PHE A 68 -1.03 1.82 -6.34
N ASN A 69 -1.43 1.00 -5.37
CA ASN A 69 -2.42 -0.05 -5.59
C ASN A 69 -3.78 0.49 -6.07
N ALA A 70 -4.26 1.58 -5.49
CA ALA A 70 -5.51 2.21 -5.91
C ALA A 70 -5.47 2.67 -7.38
N THR A 71 -4.31 3.19 -7.83
CA THR A 71 -4.09 3.57 -9.23
C THR A 71 -4.17 2.34 -10.16
N GLN A 72 -3.53 1.23 -9.78
CA GLN A 72 -3.52 0.01 -10.59
C GLN A 72 -4.90 -0.66 -10.68
N LEU A 73 -5.75 -0.53 -9.64
CA LEU A 73 -7.09 -1.13 -9.59
C LEU A 73 -7.97 -0.69 -10.77
N ALA A 74 -7.92 0.61 -11.14
CA ALA A 74 -8.66 1.10 -12.29
C ALA A 74 -8.22 0.39 -13.59
N GLY A 75 -6.92 0.15 -13.75
CA GLY A 75 -6.38 -0.62 -14.86
C GLY A 75 -6.85 -2.07 -14.89
N LEU A 76 -6.96 -2.72 -13.72
CA LEU A 76 -7.54 -4.08 -13.63
C LEU A 76 -9.03 -4.09 -14.04
N HIS A 77 -9.80 -3.08 -13.66
CA HIS A 77 -11.20 -2.96 -14.10
C HIS A 77 -11.32 -2.73 -15.61
N HIS A 78 -10.38 -2.01 -16.23
CA HIS A 78 -10.34 -1.90 -17.70
C HIS A 78 -10.08 -3.25 -18.40
N ALA A 79 -9.39 -4.18 -17.73
CA ALA A 79 -9.15 -5.52 -18.26
C ALA A 79 -10.34 -6.48 -18.13
N LEU A 80 -11.46 -6.07 -17.53
CA LEU A 80 -12.66 -6.90 -17.44
C LEU A 80 -13.31 -7.17 -18.81
N VAL A 81 -13.12 -6.25 -19.77
CA VAL A 81 -13.74 -6.33 -21.09
C VAL A 81 -12.88 -7.18 -22.01
N HIS A 82 -13.16 -8.48 -22.06
CA HIS A 82 -12.56 -9.38 -23.05
C HIS A 82 -13.45 -9.50 -24.28
N GLU A 83 -12.88 -9.30 -25.48
CA GLU A 83 -13.55 -9.60 -26.74
C GLU A 83 -13.59 -11.11 -27.05
N GLN A 84 -14.76 -11.60 -27.50
CA GLN A 84 -15.03 -13.01 -27.85
C GLN A 84 -14.53 -14.00 -26.77
N GLU A 85 -13.66 -14.93 -27.16
CA GLU A 85 -13.13 -15.96 -26.27
C GLU A 85 -11.85 -15.54 -25.53
N ARG A 86 -11.18 -14.45 -25.93
CA ARG A 86 -9.97 -13.95 -25.27
C ARG A 86 -9.53 -12.62 -25.86
N SER A 87 -9.26 -11.64 -25.00
CA SER A 87 -8.56 -10.42 -25.39
C SER A 87 -7.07 -10.50 -25.11
N GLY A 88 -6.24 -10.33 -26.15
CA GLY A 88 -4.79 -10.22 -25.97
C GLY A 88 -4.39 -8.95 -25.22
N ALA A 89 -5.10 -7.84 -25.47
CA ALA A 89 -4.84 -6.56 -24.84
C ALA A 89 -5.22 -6.56 -23.35
N ALA A 90 -6.43 -7.02 -23.01
CA ALA A 90 -6.87 -7.09 -21.63
C ALA A 90 -5.98 -8.04 -20.81
N TRP A 91 -5.60 -9.19 -21.39
CA TRP A 91 -4.74 -10.15 -20.69
C TRP A 91 -3.32 -9.61 -20.46
N THR A 92 -2.75 -8.92 -21.45
CA THR A 92 -1.44 -8.27 -21.28
C THR A 92 -1.50 -7.19 -20.19
N LEU A 93 -2.61 -6.44 -20.11
CA LEU A 93 -2.80 -5.44 -19.07
C LEU A 93 -2.83 -6.06 -17.67
N GLU A 94 -3.53 -7.18 -17.48
CA GLU A 94 -3.53 -7.92 -16.22
C GLU A 94 -2.12 -8.36 -15.80
N TRP A 95 -1.30 -8.83 -16.74
CA TRP A 95 0.08 -9.26 -16.47
C TRP A 95 0.98 -8.11 -16.03
N LEU A 96 0.77 -6.91 -16.56
CA LEU A 96 1.56 -5.73 -16.19
C LEU A 96 1.18 -5.23 -14.79
N LEU A 97 -0.09 -5.34 -14.41
CA LEU A 97 -0.62 -4.68 -13.22
C LEU A 97 -0.67 -5.62 -12.00
N LEU A 98 -1.21 -6.83 -12.15
CA LEU A 98 -1.53 -7.69 -11.00
C LEU A 98 -0.29 -8.11 -10.18
N PRO A 99 0.85 -8.52 -10.78
CA PRO A 99 2.04 -8.86 -10.00
C PRO A 99 2.56 -7.68 -9.18
N GLN A 100 2.52 -6.47 -9.74
CA GLN A 100 2.95 -5.26 -9.02
C GLN A 100 2.03 -4.96 -7.84
N MET A 101 0.71 -5.19 -7.99
CA MET A 101 -0.22 -5.03 -6.88
C MET A 101 0.04 -6.00 -5.72
N VAL A 102 0.37 -7.26 -6.06
CA VAL A 102 0.74 -8.28 -5.05
C VAL A 102 2.04 -7.89 -4.35
N VAL A 103 3.06 -7.46 -5.09
CA VAL A 103 4.35 -7.01 -4.52
C VAL A 103 4.17 -5.78 -3.62
N ALA A 104 3.38 -4.79 -4.04
CA ALA A 104 3.07 -3.61 -3.24
C ALA A 104 2.34 -3.98 -1.95
N THR A 105 1.43 -4.95 -2.01
CA THR A 105 0.70 -5.45 -0.84
C THR A 105 1.63 -6.19 0.13
N ALA A 106 2.49 -7.07 -0.37
CA ALA A 106 3.49 -7.76 0.45
C ALA A 106 4.47 -6.78 1.12
N ALA A 107 4.94 -5.78 0.37
CA ALA A 107 5.78 -4.72 0.91
C ALA A 107 5.05 -3.91 2.00
N SER A 108 3.76 -3.59 1.78
CA SER A 108 2.94 -2.88 2.76
C SER A 108 2.77 -3.68 4.05
N LEU A 109 2.47 -4.98 3.95
CA LEU A 109 2.35 -5.85 5.13
C LEU A 109 3.64 -5.91 5.94
N ARG A 110 4.79 -6.11 5.27
CA ARG A 110 6.09 -6.15 5.92
C ARG A 110 6.40 -4.83 6.61
N LEU A 111 6.25 -3.71 5.91
CA LEU A 111 6.54 -2.38 6.46
C LEU A 111 5.60 -2.02 7.61
N ALA A 112 4.32 -2.39 7.53
CA ALA A 112 3.36 -2.16 8.60
C ALA A 112 3.70 -3.00 9.85
N ALA A 113 4.07 -4.26 9.68
CA ALA A 113 4.50 -5.11 10.80
C ALA A 113 5.76 -4.55 11.48
N GLU A 114 6.75 -4.16 10.69
CA GLU A 114 7.95 -3.52 11.21
C GLU A 114 7.65 -2.18 11.91
N LEU A 115 6.78 -1.35 11.33
CA LEU A 115 6.43 -0.06 11.90
C LEU A 115 5.64 -0.23 13.21
N ALA A 116 4.71 -1.18 13.27
CA ALA A 116 3.98 -1.51 14.48
C ALA A 116 4.91 -1.99 15.60
N ALA A 117 5.91 -2.82 15.26
CA ALA A 117 6.94 -3.25 16.22
C ALA A 117 7.87 -2.11 16.68
N GLN A 118 7.93 -1.01 15.93
CA GLN A 118 8.72 0.17 16.30
C GLN A 118 8.00 1.11 17.27
N VAL A 119 6.68 0.97 17.47
CA VAL A 119 5.92 1.83 18.39
C VAL A 119 6.27 1.47 19.84
N GLU A 120 6.96 2.37 20.54
CA GLU A 120 7.31 2.20 21.96
C GLU A 120 6.21 2.72 22.89
N SER A 121 5.55 3.82 22.51
CA SER A 121 4.41 4.38 23.26
C SER A 121 3.48 5.20 22.36
N LEU A 122 2.22 5.26 22.75
CA LEU A 122 1.16 6.08 22.14
C LEU A 122 0.44 6.84 23.25
N GLY A 123 0.32 8.16 23.11
CA GLY A 123 -0.25 9.04 24.13
C GLY A 123 0.72 9.36 25.29
N HIS A 124 0.17 10.01 26.31
CA HIS A 124 0.86 10.36 27.56
C HIS A 124 0.80 9.21 28.58
#